data_AF-A0A9X5XE36-F1
#
_entry.id   AF-A0A9X5XE36-F1
#
_cell.length_a   1.000
_cell.length_b   1.000
_cell.length_c   1.000
_cell.angle_alpha   90.00
_cell.angle_beta   90.00
_cell.angle_gamma   90.00
#
_symmetry.space_group_name_H-M   'P 1'
#
loop_
_entity.id
_entity.type
_entity.pdbx_description
1 polymer ?
#
loop_
_entity_poly.entity_id
_entity_poly.type
_entity_poly.pdbx_seq_one_letter_code
_entity_poly.pdbx_strand_id
1 'polypeptide(L)'
;GRPGAFEERWWSPINTPVLGPDGQVEWIIHRVEDVTEFVLSRPLREQRISVLGEREAMEAELYARARELQQLNEELRKAHARERQIAVALQEAMLQSPDLAAHQDIAVRYMPAAGSLNVCGDWYDVVDLPGGFAVAVGDVVGHGLEAAAAMGMLRSALSAAVGALHEPARALEV
;
A
#
# COMPACT_ATOMS: atom_id res chain seq x y z
N GLY A 1 26.88 -29.53 22.77
CA GLY A 1 27.41 -30.64 21.95
C GLY A 1 28.58 -31.30 22.66
N ARG A 2 28.77 -32.61 22.46
CA ARG A 2 29.99 -33.32 22.91
C ARG A 2 31.13 -32.97 21.94
N PRO A 3 32.37 -32.72 22.39
CA PRO A 3 33.50 -32.47 21.50
C PRO A 3 33.73 -33.69 20.59
N GLY A 4 33.79 -33.48 19.27
CA GLY A 4 34.10 -34.53 18.28
C GLY A 4 32.90 -35.16 17.55
N ALA A 5 31.67 -34.71 17.77
CA ALA A 5 30.51 -35.14 16.99
C ALA A 5 30.24 -34.16 15.83
N PHE A 6 30.11 -34.68 14.62
CA PHE A 6 29.64 -33.92 13.46
C PHE A 6 28.11 -33.90 13.43
N GLU A 7 27.52 -32.74 13.19
CA GLU A 7 26.07 -32.55 13.01
C GLU A 7 25.83 -32.19 11.54
N GLU A 8 25.06 -33.03 10.85
CA GLU A 8 24.63 -32.75 9.48
C GLU A 8 23.48 -31.76 9.51
N ARG A 9 23.60 -30.67 8.74
CA ARG A 9 22.59 -29.63 8.60
C ARG A 9 22.37 -29.30 7.14
N TRP A 10 21.18 -28.81 6.84
CA TRP A 10 20.71 -28.60 5.48
C TRP A 10 20.23 -27.17 5.32
N TRP A 11 20.60 -26.55 4.19
CA TRP A 11 20.38 -25.13 3.94
C TRP A 11 19.71 -24.91 2.58
N SER A 12 18.75 -23.99 2.55
CA SER A 12 18.08 -23.52 1.34
C SER A 12 18.47 -22.07 1.03
N PRO A 13 19.17 -21.79 -0.07
CA PRO A 13 19.50 -20.42 -0.48
C PRO A 13 18.34 -19.79 -1.28
N ILE A 14 17.97 -18.57 -0.91
CA ILE A 14 16.96 -17.74 -1.59
C ILE A 14 17.63 -16.47 -2.12
N ASN A 15 17.48 -16.21 -3.41
CA ASN A 15 17.98 -15.00 -4.08
C ASN A 15 16.81 -14.12 -4.50
N THR A 16 16.77 -12.88 -4.00
CA THR A 16 15.75 -11.89 -4.37
C THR A 16 16.41 -10.73 -5.10
N PRO A 17 16.05 -10.44 -6.36
CA PRO A 17 16.58 -9.28 -7.07
C PRO A 17 16.00 -7.99 -6.51
N VAL A 18 16.84 -6.96 -6.40
CA VAL A 18 16.45 -5.58 -6.11
C VAL A 18 16.62 -4.78 -7.39
N LEU A 19 15.52 -4.24 -7.89
CA LEU A 19 15.48 -3.50 -9.14
C LEU A 19 15.80 -2.03 -8.91
N GLY A 20 16.59 -1.45 -9.80
CA GLY A 20 16.84 -0.02 -9.87
C GLY A 20 15.68 0.74 -10.53
N PRO A 21 15.76 2.08 -10.63
CA PRO A 21 14.72 2.94 -11.21
C PRO A 21 14.41 2.65 -12.69
N ASP A 22 15.36 2.04 -13.41
CA ASP A 22 15.26 1.62 -14.80
C ASP A 22 14.68 0.20 -14.98
N GLY A 23 14.34 -0.47 -13.86
CA GLY A 23 13.83 -1.84 -13.85
C GLY A 23 14.91 -2.92 -14.03
N GLN A 24 16.19 -2.55 -14.09
CA GLN A 24 17.30 -3.51 -14.15
C GLN A 24 17.67 -4.01 -12.75
N VAL A 25 18.21 -5.23 -12.66
CA VAL A 25 18.69 -5.78 -11.38
C VAL A 25 19.96 -5.03 -10.98
N GLU A 26 19.87 -4.26 -9.90
CA GLU A 26 21.00 -3.51 -9.35
C GLU A 26 21.66 -4.28 -8.20
N TRP A 27 20.87 -5.03 -7.43
CA TRP A 27 21.36 -5.85 -6.32
C TRP A 27 20.66 -7.21 -6.27
N ILE A 28 21.29 -8.18 -5.60
CA ILE A 28 20.66 -9.45 -5.23
C ILE A 28 20.80 -9.60 -3.72
N ILE A 29 19.68 -9.73 -3.03
CA ILE A 29 19.65 -10.12 -1.62
C ILE A 29 19.74 -11.64 -1.57
N HIS A 30 20.82 -12.14 -0.98
CA HIS A 30 21.04 -13.55 -0.72
C HIS A 30 20.68 -13.87 0.74
N ARG A 31 19.78 -14.82 0.94
CA ARG A 31 19.39 -15.33 2.26
C ARG A 31 19.53 -16.85 2.28
N VAL A 32 19.92 -17.39 3.43
CA VAL A 32 20.02 -18.84 3.64
C VAL A 32 19.09 -19.21 4.80
N GLU A 33 18.26 -20.24 4.62
CA GLU A 33 17.38 -20.79 5.65
C GLU A 33 17.85 -22.19 6.05
N ASP A 34 17.91 -22.47 7.36
CA ASP A 34 18.19 -23.83 7.88
C ASP A 34 16.89 -24.64 7.83
N VAL A 35 16.90 -25.73 7.06
CA VAL A 35 15.73 -26.59 6.82
C VAL A 35 15.91 -27.99 7.42
N THR A 36 16.87 -28.15 8.35
CA THR A 36 17.23 -29.43 8.94
C THR A 36 16.03 -30.13 9.62
N GLU A 37 15.20 -29.40 10.37
CA GLU A 37 14.04 -29.99 11.07
C GLU A 37 12.97 -30.53 10.10
N PHE A 38 12.71 -29.80 9.01
CA PHE A 38 11.73 -30.19 7.98
C PHE A 38 12.15 -31.48 7.24
N VAL A 39 13.44 -31.61 6.98
CA VAL A 39 14.03 -32.81 6.38
C VAL A 39 13.92 -34.02 7.31
N LEU A 40 14.15 -33.81 8.60
CA LEU A 40 14.17 -34.86 9.61
C LEU A 40 12.76 -35.34 10.05
N SER A 41 11.71 -34.55 9.85
CA SER A 41 10.35 -34.86 10.32
C SER A 41 9.55 -35.84 9.45
N ARG A 42 10.15 -36.51 8.45
CA ARG A 42 9.44 -37.44 7.54
C ARG A 42 9.43 -38.91 8.03
N PRO A 43 8.33 -39.68 7.84
CA PRO A 43 8.22 -41.05 8.34
C PRO A 43 9.15 -42.03 7.60
N LEU A 44 9.91 -42.82 8.36
CA LEU A 44 10.96 -43.75 7.90
C LEU A 44 10.52 -44.95 7.02
N ARG A 45 9.30 -44.99 6.46
CA ARG A 45 8.73 -46.22 5.86
C ARG A 45 8.95 -46.42 4.35
N GLU A 46 9.46 -45.43 3.60
CA GLU A 46 9.59 -45.49 2.12
C GLU A 46 11.05 -45.61 1.61
N GLN A 47 11.96 -46.02 2.49
CA GLN A 47 13.39 -45.70 2.35
C GLN A 47 14.25 -46.61 1.43
N ARG A 48 13.71 -47.51 0.59
CA ARG A 48 14.56 -48.43 -0.18
C ARG A 48 14.51 -48.41 -1.71
N ILE A 49 13.61 -47.67 -2.37
CA ILE A 49 13.59 -47.62 -3.86
C ILE A 49 13.50 -46.18 -4.45
N SER A 50 13.28 -45.11 -3.66
CA SER A 50 12.83 -43.81 -4.21
C SER A 50 13.58 -42.56 -3.71
N VAL A 51 14.71 -42.70 -3.01
CA VAL A 51 15.31 -41.62 -2.19
C VAL A 51 15.84 -40.42 -3.00
N LEU A 52 16.25 -40.62 -4.25
CA LEU A 52 16.67 -39.51 -5.13
C LEU A 52 15.47 -38.80 -5.78
N GLY A 53 14.47 -39.55 -6.25
CA GLY A 53 13.30 -38.99 -6.92
C GLY A 53 12.34 -38.23 -5.99
N GLU A 54 12.17 -38.68 -4.74
CA GLU A 54 11.32 -37.99 -3.76
C GLU A 54 11.95 -36.71 -3.19
N ARG A 55 13.29 -36.65 -3.07
CA ARG A 55 14.01 -35.41 -2.72
C ARG A 55 13.91 -34.39 -3.85
N GLU A 56 14.21 -34.79 -5.08
CA GLU A 56 14.09 -33.92 -6.25
C GLU A 56 12.66 -33.42 -6.45
N ALA A 57 11.65 -34.28 -6.21
CA ALA A 57 10.24 -33.89 -6.26
C ALA A 57 9.86 -32.89 -5.15
N MET A 58 10.39 -33.05 -3.94
CA MET A 58 10.17 -32.10 -2.84
C MET A 58 10.85 -30.76 -3.08
N GLU A 59 12.10 -30.76 -3.55
CA GLU A 59 12.79 -29.53 -3.94
C GLU A 59 12.03 -28.82 -5.06
N ALA A 60 11.59 -29.56 -6.08
CA ALA A 60 10.77 -29.00 -7.16
C ALA A 60 9.46 -28.38 -6.65
N GLU A 61 8.77 -29.02 -5.70
CA GLU A 61 7.55 -28.48 -5.09
C GLU A 61 7.85 -27.22 -4.24
N LEU A 62 8.91 -27.21 -3.42
CA LEU A 62 9.31 -26.04 -2.63
C LEU A 62 9.69 -24.86 -3.53
N TYR A 63 10.43 -25.10 -4.61
CA TYR A 63 10.74 -24.08 -5.60
C TYR A 63 9.48 -23.58 -6.33
N ALA A 64 8.55 -24.46 -6.66
CA ALA A 64 7.27 -24.09 -7.26
C ALA A 64 6.45 -23.20 -6.32
N ARG A 65 6.34 -23.57 -5.04
CA ARG A 65 5.62 -22.79 -4.01
C ARG A 65 6.29 -21.46 -3.70
N ALA A 66 7.62 -21.43 -3.61
CA ALA A 66 8.37 -20.20 -3.42
C ALA A 66 8.15 -19.22 -4.58
N ARG A 67 8.16 -19.72 -5.83
CA ARG A 67 7.84 -18.90 -7.01
C ARG A 67 6.40 -18.40 -6.98
N GLU A 68 5.44 -19.25 -6.63
CA GLU A 68 4.03 -18.87 -6.52
C GLU A 68 3.82 -17.75 -5.49
N LEU A 69 4.42 -17.87 -4.30
CA LEU A 69 4.37 -16.82 -3.28
C LEU A 69 5.06 -15.52 -3.70
N GLN A 70 6.19 -15.62 -4.41
CA GLN A 70 6.87 -14.45 -4.96
C GLN A 70 5.99 -13.74 -5.99
N GLN A 71 5.35 -14.50 -6.89
CA GLN A 71 4.44 -14.00 -7.91
C GLN A 71 3.25 -13.26 -7.24
N LEU A 72 2.58 -13.91 -6.29
CA LEU A 72 1.44 -13.34 -5.57
C LEU A 72 1.82 -12.07 -4.79
N ASN A 73 2.97 -12.08 -4.11
CA ASN A 73 3.46 -10.89 -3.41
C ASN A 73 3.73 -9.74 -4.38
N GLU A 74 4.30 -10.02 -5.55
CA GLU A 74 4.56 -9.01 -6.56
C GLU A 74 3.26 -8.44 -7.16
N GLU A 75 2.27 -9.29 -7.40
CA GLU A 75 0.94 -8.86 -7.82
C GLU A 75 0.27 -7.98 -6.77
N LEU A 76 0.33 -8.37 -5.50
CA LEU A 76 -0.21 -7.58 -4.38
C LEU A 76 0.48 -6.21 -4.28
N ARG A 77 1.82 -6.18 -4.38
CA ARG A 77 2.59 -4.92 -4.38
C ARG A 77 2.17 -4.00 -5.53
N LYS A 78 2.00 -4.54 -6.73
CA LYS A 78 1.55 -3.77 -7.90
C LYS A 78 0.12 -3.25 -7.71
N ALA A 79 -0.79 -4.07 -7.17
CA ALA A 79 -2.15 -3.67 -6.87
C ALA A 79 -2.19 -2.51 -5.86
N HIS A 80 -1.48 -2.64 -4.73
CA HIS A 80 -1.39 -1.58 -3.72
C HIS A 80 -0.74 -0.30 -4.29
N ALA A 81 0.31 -0.42 -5.09
CA ALA A 81 0.94 0.73 -5.73
C ALA A 81 -0.05 1.46 -6.66
N ARG A 82 -0.86 0.71 -7.42
CA ARG A 82 -1.86 1.26 -8.31
C ARG A 82 -3.01 1.94 -7.57
N GLU A 83 -3.56 1.29 -6.56
CA GLU A 83 -4.62 1.86 -5.71
C GLU A 83 -4.16 3.18 -5.10
N ARG A 84 -2.94 3.20 -4.58
CA ARG A 84 -2.34 4.38 -3.98
C ARG A 84 -2.11 5.49 -5.00
N GLN A 85 -1.67 5.20 -6.22
CA GLN A 85 -1.60 6.20 -7.30
C GLN A 85 -2.97 6.84 -7.59
N ILE A 86 -4.04 6.04 -7.63
CA ILE A 86 -5.40 6.54 -7.87
C ILE A 86 -5.85 7.44 -6.72
N ALA A 87 -5.64 7.01 -5.48
CA ALA A 87 -6.01 7.78 -4.31
C ALA A 87 -5.32 9.16 -4.30
N VAL A 88 -4.02 9.21 -4.61
CA VAL A 88 -3.26 10.48 -4.67
C VAL A 88 -3.81 11.39 -5.76
N ALA A 89 -4.03 10.86 -6.97
CA ALA A 89 -4.58 11.64 -8.07
C ALA A 89 -5.99 12.18 -7.75
N LEU A 90 -6.82 11.39 -7.06
CA LEU A 90 -8.13 11.83 -6.60
C LEU A 90 -8.02 12.94 -5.56
N GLN A 91 -7.17 12.77 -4.54
CA GLN A 91 -6.94 13.81 -3.53
C GLN A 91 -6.43 15.12 -4.16
N GLU A 92 -5.45 15.05 -5.07
CA GLU A 92 -4.93 16.23 -5.77
C GLU A 92 -6.03 16.96 -6.56
N ALA A 93 -6.86 16.21 -7.30
CA ALA A 93 -8.01 16.78 -7.98
C ALA A 93 -9.04 17.40 -7.01
N MET A 94 -9.23 16.78 -5.84
CA MET A 94 -10.14 17.27 -4.80
C MET A 94 -9.57 18.44 -3.97
N LEU A 95 -8.27 18.72 -4.01
CA LEU A 95 -7.69 19.90 -3.34
C LEU A 95 -7.52 21.08 -4.30
N GLN A 96 -7.68 20.88 -5.60
CA GLN A 96 -7.74 21.99 -6.55
C GLN A 96 -9.02 22.81 -6.31
N SER A 97 -8.83 24.05 -5.87
CA SER A 97 -9.89 25.06 -5.75
C SER A 97 -9.65 26.14 -6.82
N PRO A 98 -10.43 26.15 -7.92
CA PRO A 98 -10.16 27.00 -9.08
C PRO A 98 -10.27 28.51 -8.82
N ASP A 99 -11.01 28.94 -7.78
CA ASP A 99 -11.25 30.37 -7.52
C ASP A 99 -10.28 31.02 -6.52
N LEU A 100 -9.37 30.27 -5.91
CA LEU A 100 -8.41 30.85 -4.95
C LEU A 100 -7.58 32.00 -5.55
N ALA A 101 -7.34 31.97 -6.86
CA ALA A 101 -6.63 33.05 -7.55
C ALA A 101 -7.42 34.37 -7.65
N ALA A 102 -8.75 34.32 -7.54
CA ALA A 102 -9.62 35.49 -7.53
C ALA A 102 -9.68 36.17 -6.14
N HIS A 103 -9.28 35.46 -5.08
CA HIS A 103 -9.32 35.95 -3.70
C HIS A 103 -7.94 36.38 -3.20
N GLN A 104 -7.71 37.69 -3.11
CA GLN A 104 -6.42 38.24 -2.64
C GLN A 104 -6.22 38.13 -1.12
N ASP A 105 -7.28 37.88 -0.38
CA ASP A 105 -7.33 37.77 1.08
C ASP A 105 -7.33 36.32 1.60
N ILE A 106 -7.29 35.33 0.69
CA ILE A 106 -7.27 33.90 1.03
C ILE A 106 -5.92 33.29 0.66
N ALA A 107 -5.32 32.60 1.62
CA ALA A 107 -4.12 31.79 1.40
C ALA A 107 -4.35 30.38 1.93
N VAL A 108 -3.92 29.36 1.18
CA VAL A 108 -4.07 27.96 1.58
C VAL A 108 -2.72 27.26 1.56
N ARG A 109 -2.48 26.45 2.60
CA ARG A 109 -1.32 25.56 2.68
C ARG A 109 -1.77 24.20 3.22
N TYR A 110 -1.78 23.20 2.35
CA TYR A 110 -2.05 21.82 2.72
C TYR A 110 -0.74 21.09 3.05
N MET A 111 -0.63 20.50 4.24
CA MET A 111 0.56 19.76 4.68
C MET A 111 0.14 18.36 5.17
N PRO A 112 0.21 17.33 4.31
CA PRO A 112 -0.12 15.97 4.75
C PRO A 112 0.94 15.47 5.74
N ALA A 113 0.54 14.57 6.64
CA ALA A 113 1.46 13.94 7.58
C ALA A 113 2.62 13.25 6.83
N ALA A 114 3.85 13.69 7.09
CA ALA A 114 5.04 13.16 6.43
C ALA A 114 5.38 11.78 7.01
N GLY A 115 4.91 10.72 6.36
CA GLY A 115 5.25 9.35 6.72
C GLY A 115 4.52 8.38 5.79
N SER A 116 5.29 7.72 4.93
CA SER A 116 4.84 6.65 4.02
C SER A 116 3.39 6.79 3.52
N LEU A 117 3.25 7.57 2.45
CA LEU A 117 2.51 7.11 1.27
C LEU A 117 0.96 7.07 1.38
N ASN A 118 0.36 7.53 2.47
CA ASN A 118 -1.09 7.51 2.66
C ASN A 118 -1.77 8.84 2.27
N VAL A 119 -2.88 8.73 1.54
CA VAL A 119 -3.80 9.83 1.24
C VAL A 119 -4.55 10.20 2.51
N CYS A 120 -4.51 11.47 2.87
CA CYS A 120 -5.12 11.98 4.09
C CYS A 120 -6.60 12.32 3.84
N GLY A 121 -7.43 12.14 4.87
CA GLY A 121 -8.85 12.48 4.84
C GLY A 121 -9.13 13.98 4.95
N ASP A 122 -8.11 14.79 5.28
CA ASP A 122 -8.24 16.23 5.40
C ASP A 122 -8.50 16.89 4.04
N TRP A 123 -9.43 17.83 4.01
CA TRP A 123 -9.75 18.64 2.84
C TRP A 123 -10.17 20.06 3.24
N TYR A 124 -10.17 20.94 2.26
CA TYR A 124 -10.70 22.29 2.38
C TYR A 124 -11.50 22.67 1.13
N ASP A 125 -12.36 23.66 1.26
CA ASP A 125 -13.05 24.25 0.13
C ASP A 125 -13.33 25.74 0.37
N VAL A 126 -13.43 26.50 -0.73
CA VAL A 126 -13.81 27.91 -0.72
C VAL A 126 -14.94 28.08 -1.72
N VAL A 127 -16.07 28.60 -1.26
CA VAL A 127 -17.29 28.77 -2.05
C VAL A 127 -17.71 30.24 -2.04
N ASP A 128 -17.88 30.81 -3.22
CA ASP A 128 -18.38 32.17 -3.37
C ASP A 128 -19.83 32.32 -2.94
N LEU A 129 -20.12 33.41 -2.22
CA LEU A 129 -21.46 33.79 -1.77
C LEU A 129 -21.77 35.24 -2.14
N PRO A 130 -23.05 35.63 -2.26
CA PRO A 130 -23.43 37.03 -2.39
C PRO A 130 -22.92 37.85 -1.21
N GLY A 131 -21.90 38.68 -1.45
CA GLY A 131 -21.31 39.56 -0.44
C GLY A 131 -20.10 39.00 0.32
N GLY A 132 -19.57 37.82 -0.05
CA GLY A 132 -18.38 37.26 0.56
C GLY A 132 -18.07 35.84 0.09
N PHE A 133 -17.46 35.05 0.95
CA PHE A 133 -17.15 33.65 0.68
C PHE A 133 -17.35 32.81 1.94
N ALA A 134 -17.58 31.52 1.76
CA ALA A 134 -17.55 30.52 2.81
C ALA A 134 -16.29 29.67 2.67
N VAL A 135 -15.69 29.33 3.81
CA VAL A 135 -14.55 28.40 3.88
C VAL A 135 -14.98 27.18 4.69
N ALA A 136 -14.72 25.99 4.14
CA ALA A 136 -14.92 24.74 4.82
C ALA A 136 -13.59 23.99 4.97
N VAL A 137 -13.43 23.30 6.09
CA VAL A 137 -12.36 22.33 6.34
C VAL A 137 -13.00 21.11 6.97
N GLY A 138 -12.62 19.93 6.52
CA GLY A 138 -13.11 18.68 7.07
C GLY A 138 -12.01 17.63 7.16
N ASP A 139 -12.21 16.65 8.04
CA ASP A 139 -11.35 15.49 8.25
C ASP A 139 -12.21 14.23 8.15
N VAL A 140 -11.85 13.35 7.21
CA VAL A 140 -12.46 12.03 7.06
C VAL A 140 -11.58 11.00 7.76
N VAL A 141 -12.16 10.31 8.74
CA VAL A 141 -11.47 9.21 9.44
C VAL A 141 -10.98 8.16 8.44
N GLY A 142 -9.69 7.86 8.51
CA GLY A 142 -9.05 6.83 7.67
C GLY A 142 -8.07 7.43 6.67
N HIS A 143 -7.67 6.62 5.69
CA HIS A 143 -6.72 7.02 4.65
C HIS A 143 -6.91 6.19 3.37
N GLY A 144 -6.27 6.60 2.27
CA GLY A 144 -6.28 5.85 1.02
C GLY A 144 -7.48 6.14 0.13
N LEU A 145 -7.82 5.21 -0.76
CA LEU A 145 -8.81 5.45 -1.82
C LEU A 145 -10.22 5.69 -1.28
N GLU A 146 -10.64 4.93 -0.27
CA GLU A 146 -11.96 5.08 0.35
C GLU A 146 -12.12 6.44 1.03
N ALA A 147 -11.11 6.86 1.80
CA ALA A 147 -11.10 8.18 2.44
C ALA A 147 -11.11 9.31 1.39
N ALA A 148 -10.33 9.17 0.31
CA ALA A 148 -10.31 10.13 -0.80
C ALA A 148 -11.67 10.27 -1.49
N ALA A 149 -12.37 9.14 -1.71
CA ALA A 149 -13.70 9.15 -2.30
C ALA A 149 -14.75 9.78 -1.38
N ALA A 150 -14.74 9.42 -0.09
CA ALA A 150 -15.64 9.98 0.91
C ALA A 150 -15.43 11.50 1.07
N MET A 151 -14.17 11.94 1.15
CA MET A 151 -13.77 13.34 1.15
C MET A 151 -14.34 14.09 -0.06
N GLY A 152 -14.19 13.56 -1.28
CA GLY A 152 -14.72 14.18 -2.50
C GLY A 152 -16.26 14.30 -2.51
N MET A 153 -16.96 13.29 -2.00
CA MET A 153 -18.43 13.34 -1.85
C MET A 153 -18.87 14.38 -0.82
N LEU A 154 -18.25 14.40 0.35
CA LEU A 154 -18.58 15.34 1.43
C LEU A 154 -18.28 16.79 1.02
N ARG A 155 -17.12 17.03 0.41
CA ARG A 155 -16.76 18.33 -0.16
C ARG A 155 -17.84 18.78 -1.14
N SER A 156 -18.12 17.98 -2.17
CA SER A 156 -19.08 18.34 -3.22
C SER A 156 -20.49 18.60 -2.67
N ALA A 157 -20.96 17.78 -1.73
CA ALA A 157 -22.26 17.95 -1.10
C ALA A 157 -22.33 19.25 -0.29
N LEU A 158 -21.30 19.54 0.51
CA LEU A 158 -21.25 20.77 1.30
C LEU A 158 -21.13 22.00 0.40
N SER A 159 -20.29 21.97 -0.65
CA SER A 159 -20.17 23.08 -1.61
C SER A 159 -21.52 23.41 -2.24
N ALA A 160 -22.27 22.37 -2.64
CA ALA A 160 -23.59 22.53 -3.23
C ALA A 160 -24.61 23.08 -2.21
N ALA A 161 -24.61 22.57 -0.97
CA ALA A 161 -25.51 23.03 0.09
C ALA A 161 -25.23 24.50 0.46
N VAL A 162 -23.95 24.87 0.60
CA VAL A 162 -23.52 26.25 0.89
C VAL A 162 -23.92 27.19 -0.24
N GLY A 163 -23.68 26.81 -1.50
CA GLY A 163 -24.09 27.60 -2.67
C GLY A 163 -25.60 27.76 -2.83
N ALA A 164 -26.40 26.79 -2.35
CA ALA A 164 -27.86 26.87 -2.42
C ALA A 164 -28.48 27.68 -1.26
N LEU A 165 -27.98 27.47 -0.04
CA LEU A 165 -28.56 28.04 1.17
C LEU A 165 -27.98 29.39 1.54
N HIS A 166 -26.75 29.68 1.10
CA HIS A 166 -25.98 30.88 1.45
C HIS A 166 -25.80 31.10 2.96
N GLU A 167 -26.02 30.05 3.76
CA GLU A 167 -25.91 30.04 5.21
C GLU A 167 -25.13 28.80 5.65
N PRO A 168 -23.88 28.95 6.14
CA PRO A 168 -23.04 27.82 6.52
C PRO A 168 -23.66 26.92 7.60
N ALA A 169 -24.37 27.52 8.57
CA ALA A 169 -25.00 26.76 9.65
C ALA A 169 -26.07 25.80 9.13
N ARG A 170 -26.95 26.25 8.23
CA ARG A 170 -27.97 25.40 7.61
C ARG A 170 -27.39 24.38 6.65
N ALA A 171 -26.28 24.70 5.98
CA ALA A 171 -25.61 23.77 5.08
C ALA A 171 -25.02 22.53 5.80
N LEU A 172 -24.76 22.63 7.11
CA LEU A 172 -24.31 21.51 7.94
C LEU A 172 -25.44 20.64 8.49
N GLU A 173 -26.70 21.07 8.33
CA GLU A 173 -27.88 20.33 8.81
C GLU A 173 -28.51 19.42 7.74
N VAL A 174 -27.96 19.42 6.52
CA VAL A 174 -28.42 18.65 5.35
C VAL A 174 -27.66 17.32 5.26
#